data_AF-A0AA35VHA7-F1
#
_entry.id   AF-A0AA35VHA7-F1
#
_cell.length_a   1.000
_cell.length_b   1.000
_cell.length_c   1.000
_cell.angle_alpha   90.00
_cell.angle_beta   90.00
_cell.angle_gamma   90.00
#
_symmetry.space_group_name_H-M   'P 1'
#
loop_
_entity.id
_entity.type
_entity.pdbx_description
1 polymer ?
#
loop_
_entity_poly.entity_id
_entity_poly.type
_entity_poly.pdbx_seq_one_letter_code
_entity_poly.pdbx_strand_id
1 'polypeptide(L)'
;MKLLPANNMRLLGHQIPARVVVNAINASGEKQTNKHRFDEESGVNMSFIRQHNRSHHQTLNEFISIAESKVGLVTNLYFVVDKNVDALALYFGEDPARCPFEQVIERLVKFVRVFRKAHEENCKQDEMEKKKAQKEFEWRFSNGVNRLNWKGRKM
;
A
#
# COMPACT_ATOMS: atom_id res chain seq x y z
N MET A 1 11.49 -0.95 72.92
CA MET A 1 12.57 -1.41 72.03
C MET A 1 13.80 -1.70 72.87
N LYS A 2 14.22 -2.96 72.97
CA LYS A 2 15.53 -3.35 73.52
C LYS A 2 16.16 -4.31 72.52
N LEU A 3 17.11 -3.79 71.76
CA LEU A 3 17.95 -4.55 70.84
C LEU A 3 18.96 -5.33 71.68
N LEU A 4 18.93 -6.66 71.56
CA LEU A 4 20.01 -7.53 72.05
C LEU A 4 21.17 -7.45 71.05
N PRO A 5 22.44 -7.33 71.49
CA PRO A 5 23.56 -7.39 70.59
C PRO A 5 23.76 -8.83 70.10
N ALA A 6 23.54 -9.01 68.81
CA ALA A 6 24.04 -10.14 68.06
C ALA A 6 25.57 -10.09 68.05
N ASN A 7 26.20 -11.20 68.46
CA ASN A 7 27.40 -11.78 67.87
C ASN A 7 28.12 -12.61 68.92
N ASN A 8 28.06 -13.93 68.76
CA ASN A 8 29.17 -14.85 69.06
C ASN A 8 28.79 -16.27 68.62
N MET A 9 28.82 -16.51 67.31
CA MET A 9 28.96 -17.88 66.78
C MET A 9 30.41 -18.32 67.03
N ARG A 10 30.56 -19.20 68.02
CA ARG A 10 31.84 -19.75 68.46
C ARG A 10 32.12 -21.03 67.67
N LEU A 11 32.92 -20.95 66.61
CA LEU A 11 33.51 -22.12 65.96
C LEU A 11 35.03 -22.09 66.19
N LEU A 12 35.48 -23.03 67.02
CA LEU A 12 36.83 -23.60 67.09
C LEU A 12 38.01 -22.59 67.08
N GLY A 13 38.23 -21.97 68.24
CA GLY A 13 39.53 -22.04 68.93
C GLY A 13 40.75 -21.29 68.39
N HIS A 14 40.80 -20.72 67.18
CA HIS A 14 41.91 -19.88 66.72
C HIS A 14 41.37 -18.63 65.99
N GLN A 15 41.57 -17.44 66.59
CA GLN A 15 41.20 -16.17 65.97
C GLN A 15 42.11 -15.93 64.75
N ILE A 16 41.60 -16.15 63.53
CA ILE A 16 42.30 -15.74 62.32
C ILE A 16 42.37 -14.21 62.32
N PRO A 17 43.56 -13.58 62.27
CA PRO A 17 43.66 -12.12 62.27
C PRO A 17 42.89 -11.54 61.08
N ALA A 18 42.11 -10.48 61.30
CA ALA A 18 41.31 -9.83 60.26
C ALA A 18 42.12 -9.46 59.00
N ARG A 19 43.41 -9.16 59.16
CA ARG A 19 44.40 -8.97 58.08
C ARG A 19 44.46 -10.14 57.09
N VAL A 20 44.40 -11.38 57.58
CA VAL A 20 44.51 -12.58 56.74
C VAL A 20 43.24 -12.76 55.92
N VAL A 21 42.08 -12.48 56.51
CA VAL A 21 40.78 -12.52 55.82
C VAL A 21 40.71 -11.43 54.74
N VAL A 22 41.14 -10.20 55.04
CA VAL A 22 41.18 -9.09 54.07
C VAL A 22 42.15 -9.39 52.93
N ASN A 23 43.30 -9.99 53.20
CA ASN A 23 44.27 -10.37 52.16
C ASN A 23 43.74 -11.52 51.28
N ALA A 24 43.01 -12.50 51.84
CA ALA A 24 42.38 -13.57 51.07
C ALA A 24 41.25 -13.06 50.16
N ILE A 25 40.46 -12.08 50.65
CA ILE A 25 39.42 -11.42 49.85
C ILE A 25 40.05 -10.59 48.71
N ASN A 26 41.15 -9.89 48.98
CA ASN A 26 41.86 -9.10 47.97
C ASN A 26 42.60 -9.97 46.93
N ALA A 27 43.07 -11.15 47.31
CA ALA A 27 43.71 -12.12 46.39
C ALA A 27 42.70 -12.82 45.46
N SER A 28 41.41 -12.88 45.83
CA SER A 28 40.33 -13.37 44.96
C SER A 28 39.93 -12.36 43.87
N GLY A 29 40.54 -11.17 43.85
CA GLY A 29 40.33 -10.11 42.86
C GLY A 29 41.13 -10.24 41.57
N GLU A 30 41.74 -11.39 41.27
CA GLU A 30 42.33 -11.66 39.96
C GLU A 30 41.24 -11.78 38.89
N LYS A 31 40.82 -10.62 38.35
CA LYS A 31 40.15 -10.55 37.06
C LYS A 31 41.15 -10.91 35.97
N GLN A 32 41.35 -12.21 35.73
CA GLN A 32 41.85 -12.65 34.44
C GLN A 32 40.79 -12.33 33.39
N THR A 33 41.10 -11.33 32.60
CA THR A 33 40.44 -10.95 31.34
C THR A 33 40.55 -12.10 30.33
N ASN A 34 39.79 -13.16 30.52
CA ASN A 34 39.72 -14.29 29.59
C ASN A 34 38.69 -14.04 28.48
N LYS A 35 38.83 -12.90 27.79
CA LYS A 35 38.10 -12.63 26.53
C LYS A 35 38.97 -12.88 25.30
N HIS A 36 40.29 -13.03 25.46
CA HIS A 36 41.23 -13.09 24.35
C HIS A 36 41.74 -14.50 24.00
N ARG A 37 41.28 -15.55 24.70
CA ARG A 37 41.83 -16.92 24.56
C ARG A 37 40.86 -17.93 23.94
N PHE A 38 39.92 -17.47 23.12
CA PHE A 38 38.95 -18.34 22.43
C PHE A 38 38.91 -18.14 20.91
N ASP A 39 39.96 -17.54 20.33
CA ASP A 39 40.00 -17.26 18.89
C ASP A 39 40.90 -18.23 18.08
N GLU A 40 41.64 -19.16 18.69
CA GLU A 40 42.67 -19.94 17.94
C GLU A 40 42.48 -21.46 17.82
N GLU A 41 41.46 -22.10 18.41
CA GLU A 41 41.43 -23.59 18.44
C GLU A 41 40.47 -24.30 17.48
N SER A 42 39.65 -23.63 16.67
CA SER A 42 38.65 -24.33 15.84
C SER A 42 38.93 -24.40 14.34
N GLY A 43 40.02 -23.82 13.81
CA GLY A 43 40.33 -23.83 12.37
C GLY A 43 39.25 -23.17 11.48
N VAL A 44 38.17 -22.68 12.09
CA VAL A 44 37.06 -22.00 11.46
C VAL A 44 37.30 -20.51 11.67
N ASN A 45 37.48 -19.78 10.58
CA ASN A 45 37.69 -18.35 10.64
C ASN A 45 36.41 -17.65 11.14
N MET A 46 36.36 -17.39 12.45
CA MET A 46 35.23 -16.75 13.12
C MET A 46 34.94 -15.35 12.59
N SER A 47 35.90 -14.66 11.97
CA SER A 47 35.65 -13.38 11.28
C SER A 47 34.84 -13.56 10.00
N PHE A 48 35.10 -14.63 9.26
CA PHE A 48 34.37 -14.98 8.03
C PHE A 48 32.92 -15.36 8.33
N ILE A 49 32.68 -16.17 9.37
CA ILE A 49 31.32 -16.52 9.81
C ILE A 49 30.54 -15.29 10.25
N ARG A 50 31.16 -14.39 11.04
CA ARG A 50 30.51 -13.14 11.47
C ARG A 50 30.17 -12.24 10.28
N GLN A 51 31.07 -12.13 9.31
CA GLN A 51 30.85 -11.31 8.12
C GLN A 51 29.75 -11.89 7.22
N HIS A 52 29.76 -13.20 7.01
CA HIS A 52 28.73 -13.91 6.25
C HIS A 52 27.36 -13.71 6.90
N ASN A 53 27.21 -13.99 8.20
CA ASN A 53 25.95 -13.78 8.90
C ASN A 53 25.49 -12.31 8.84
N ARG A 54 26.41 -11.35 8.96
CA ARG A 54 26.08 -9.92 8.80
C ARG A 54 25.51 -9.62 7.42
N SER A 55 26.14 -10.12 6.35
CA SER A 55 25.67 -9.93 4.97
C SER A 55 24.26 -10.51 4.77
N HIS A 56 24.03 -11.73 5.28
CA HIS A 56 22.71 -12.37 5.20
C HIS A 56 21.64 -11.59 5.94
N HIS A 57 21.93 -11.08 7.14
CA HIS A 57 21.00 -10.22 7.87
C HIS A 57 20.72 -8.90 7.14
N GLN A 58 21.72 -8.30 6.50
CA GLN A 58 21.54 -7.07 5.72
C GLN A 58 20.62 -7.29 4.52
N THR A 59 20.90 -8.31 3.71
CA THR A 59 20.07 -8.64 2.54
C THR A 59 18.65 -9.02 2.94
N LEU A 60 18.48 -9.79 4.02
CA LEU A 60 17.14 -10.15 4.51
C LEU A 60 16.34 -8.94 4.97
N ASN A 61 16.97 -8.01 5.70
CA ASN A 61 16.29 -6.80 6.16
C ASN A 61 15.89 -5.89 5.00
N GLU A 62 16.74 -5.75 3.98
CA GLU A 62 16.41 -5.01 2.76
C GLU A 62 15.23 -5.65 2.02
N PHE A 63 15.25 -6.97 1.87
CA PHE A 63 14.13 -7.71 1.27
C PHE A 63 12.83 -7.50 2.04
N ILE A 64 12.84 -7.62 3.37
CA ILE A 64 11.66 -7.41 4.22
C ILE A 64 11.14 -5.98 4.04
N SER A 65 12.01 -4.97 4.11
CA SER A 65 11.62 -3.56 3.92
C SER A 65 10.95 -3.32 2.55
N ILE A 66 11.52 -3.88 1.48
CA ILE A 66 10.94 -3.79 0.13
C ILE A 66 9.59 -4.53 0.07
N ALA A 67 9.49 -5.71 0.68
CA ALA A 67 8.27 -6.50 0.70
C ALA A 67 7.15 -5.76 1.47
N GLU A 68 7.44 -5.23 2.65
CA GLU A 68 6.51 -4.42 3.44
C GLU A 68 6.02 -3.20 2.68
N SER A 69 6.94 -2.47 2.03
CA SER A 69 6.59 -1.34 1.18
C SER A 69 5.66 -1.73 0.02
N LYS A 70 5.98 -2.82 -0.69
CA LYS A 70 5.15 -3.33 -1.79
C LYS A 70 3.77 -3.80 -1.30
N VAL A 71 3.71 -4.48 -0.17
CA VAL A 71 2.43 -4.89 0.43
C VAL A 71 1.60 -3.66 0.78
N GLY A 72 2.20 -2.64 1.41
CA GLY A 72 1.53 -1.37 1.69
C GLY A 72 0.98 -0.69 0.44
N LEU A 73 1.76 -0.64 -0.64
CA LEU A 73 1.31 -0.10 -1.94
C LEU A 73 0.12 -0.86 -2.50
N VAL A 74 0.18 -2.19 -2.50
CA VAL A 74 -0.90 -3.05 -3.01
C VAL A 74 -2.16 -2.89 -2.16
N THR A 75 -2.04 -2.90 -0.83
CA THR A 75 -3.17 -2.69 0.09
C THR A 75 -3.84 -1.34 -0.15
N ASN A 76 -3.05 -0.26 -0.30
CA ASN A 76 -3.60 1.07 -0.59
C ASN A 76 -4.32 1.11 -1.94
N LEU A 77 -3.74 0.47 -2.97
CA LEU A 77 -4.38 0.36 -4.28
C LEU A 77 -5.74 -0.35 -4.19
N TYR A 78 -5.80 -1.50 -3.52
CA TYR A 78 -7.04 -2.23 -3.33
C TYR A 78 -8.07 -1.40 -2.55
N PHE A 79 -7.66 -0.68 -1.52
CA PHE A 79 -8.56 0.20 -0.75
C PHE A 79 -9.16 1.30 -1.62
N VAL A 80 -8.35 1.97 -2.45
CA VAL A 80 -8.84 3.03 -3.35
C VAL A 80 -9.78 2.46 -4.41
N VAL A 81 -9.44 1.29 -4.99
CA VAL A 81 -10.31 0.62 -5.96
C VAL A 81 -11.65 0.25 -5.34
N ASP A 82 -11.65 -0.31 -4.13
CA ASP A 82 -12.86 -0.67 -3.39
C ASP A 82 -13.80 0.53 -3.21
N LYS A 83 -13.27 1.68 -2.80
CA LYS A 83 -14.07 2.92 -2.66
C LYS A 83 -14.61 3.44 -3.99
N ASN A 84 -13.85 3.31 -5.08
CA ASN A 84 -14.31 3.70 -6.40
C ASN A 84 -15.44 2.79 -6.89
N VAL A 85 -15.38 1.51 -6.55
CA VAL A 85 -16.40 0.51 -6.90
C VAL A 85 -17.67 0.76 -6.10
N ASP A 86 -17.54 1.04 -4.81
CA ASP A 86 -18.66 1.47 -3.96
C ASP A 86 -19.37 2.70 -4.58
N ALA A 87 -18.59 3.70 -5.01
CA ALA A 87 -19.13 4.91 -5.64
C ALA A 87 -19.84 4.62 -6.97
N LEU A 88 -19.31 3.70 -7.78
CA LEU A 88 -19.95 3.28 -9.03
C LEU A 88 -21.25 2.52 -8.77
N ALA A 89 -21.28 1.62 -7.79
CA ALA A 89 -22.50 0.92 -7.39
C ALA A 89 -23.58 1.94 -6.98
N LEU A 90 -23.24 2.93 -6.16
CA LEU A 90 -24.14 4.03 -5.78
C LEU A 90 -24.61 4.85 -6.98
N TYR A 91 -23.74 5.15 -7.94
CA TYR A 91 -24.09 5.90 -9.17
C TYR A 91 -25.18 5.17 -9.98
N PHE A 92 -25.11 3.85 -10.06
CA PHE A 92 -26.12 3.04 -10.73
C PHE A 92 -27.34 2.72 -9.85
N GLY A 93 -27.40 3.26 -8.63
CA GLY A 93 -28.49 3.04 -7.68
C GLY A 93 -28.48 1.65 -7.03
N GLU A 94 -27.33 0.98 -7.05
CA GLU A 94 -27.12 -0.32 -6.43
C GLU A 94 -26.55 -0.17 -5.01
N ASP A 95 -26.76 -1.18 -4.16
CA ASP A 95 -26.20 -1.22 -2.81
C ASP A 95 -24.79 -1.81 -2.86
N PRO A 96 -23.73 -1.06 -2.47
CA PRO A 96 -22.35 -1.56 -2.46
C PRO A 96 -22.16 -2.83 -1.64
N ALA A 97 -22.92 -3.02 -0.56
CA ALA A 97 -22.81 -4.21 0.28
C ALA A 97 -23.37 -5.48 -0.39
N ARG A 98 -24.14 -5.32 -1.48
CA ARG A 98 -24.84 -6.40 -2.18
C ARG A 98 -24.42 -6.53 -3.64
N CYS A 99 -23.49 -5.68 -4.10
CA CYS A 99 -23.01 -5.67 -5.47
C CYS A 99 -21.52 -6.08 -5.52
N PRO A 100 -21.19 -7.27 -6.03
CA PRO A 100 -19.81 -7.66 -6.21
C PRO A 100 -19.16 -6.86 -7.35
N PHE A 101 -17.84 -6.70 -7.28
CA PHE A 101 -17.03 -5.93 -8.23
C PHE A 101 -17.33 -6.27 -9.69
N GLU A 102 -17.46 -7.55 -10.01
CA GLU A 102 -17.69 -8.04 -11.37
C GLU A 102 -19.01 -7.52 -11.96
N GLN A 103 -20.06 -7.38 -11.15
CA GLN A 103 -21.35 -6.84 -11.59
C GLN A 103 -21.24 -5.35 -11.92
N VAL A 104 -20.51 -4.59 -11.09
CA VAL A 104 -20.23 -3.17 -11.37
C VAL A 104 -19.50 -3.00 -12.70
N ILE A 105 -18.53 -3.87 -12.98
CA ILE A 105 -17.80 -3.86 -14.26
C ILE A 105 -18.73 -4.24 -15.43
N GLU A 106 -19.57 -5.27 -15.28
CA GLU A 106 -20.52 -5.66 -16.31
C GLU A 106 -21.49 -4.51 -16.66
N ARG A 107 -22.02 -3.83 -15.64
CA ARG A 107 -22.88 -2.64 -15.79
C ARG A 107 -22.17 -1.54 -16.56
N LEU A 108 -20.95 -1.21 -16.17
CA LEU A 108 -20.16 -0.17 -16.82
C LEU A 108 -19.87 -0.51 -18.29
N VAL A 109 -19.48 -1.75 -18.58
CA VAL A 109 -19.24 -2.22 -19.96
C VAL A 109 -20.52 -2.12 -20.80
N LYS A 110 -21.67 -2.52 -20.24
CA LYS A 110 -22.96 -2.39 -20.93
C LYS A 110 -23.29 -0.92 -21.20
N PHE A 111 -23.13 -0.06 -20.20
CA PHE A 111 -23.37 1.38 -20.31
C PHE A 111 -22.54 2.01 -21.43
N VAL A 112 -21.22 1.77 -21.45
CA VAL A 112 -20.33 2.32 -22.48
C VAL A 112 -20.72 1.84 -23.87
N ARG A 113 -21.10 0.56 -24.02
CA ARG A 113 -21.54 -0.01 -25.30
C ARG A 113 -22.79 0.68 -25.83
N VAL A 114 -23.81 0.84 -24.99
CA VAL A 114 -25.07 1.48 -25.40
C VAL A 114 -24.89 2.98 -25.61
N PHE A 115 -24.08 3.64 -24.78
CA PHE A 115 -23.78 5.06 -24.91
C PHE A 115 -23.09 5.39 -26.23
N ARG A 116 -22.09 4.60 -26.62
CA ARG A 116 -21.42 4.76 -27.93
C ARG A 116 -22.40 4.58 -29.08
N LYS A 117 -23.25 3.56 -29.02
CA LYS A 117 -24.26 3.31 -30.06
C LYS A 117 -25.24 4.47 -30.18
N ALA A 118 -25.76 4.97 -29.05
CA ALA A 118 -26.64 6.13 -29.03
C ALA A 118 -25.96 7.39 -29.58
N HIS A 119 -24.66 7.59 -29.28
CA HIS A 119 -23.89 8.69 -29.84
C HIS A 119 -23.80 8.62 -31.37
N GLU A 120 -23.49 7.44 -31.93
CA GLU A 120 -23.45 7.23 -33.38
C GLU A 120 -24.82 7.45 -34.03
N GLU A 121 -25.90 7.00 -33.40
CA GLU A 121 -27.27 7.19 -33.88
C GLU A 121 -27.68 8.67 -33.84
N ASN A 122 -27.34 9.39 -32.77
CA ASN A 122 -27.57 10.83 -32.66
C ASN A 122 -26.84 11.62 -33.76
N CYS A 123 -25.56 11.30 -34.03
CA CYS A 123 -24.82 11.96 -35.11
C CYS A 123 -25.47 11.75 -36.49
N LYS A 124 -25.97 10.54 -36.78
CA LYS A 124 -26.69 10.26 -38.04
C LYS A 124 -27.99 11.03 -38.13
N GLN A 125 -28.73 11.12 -37.02
CA GLN A 125 -29.99 11.86 -36.96
C GLN A 125 -29.76 13.35 -37.20
N ASP A 126 -28.76 13.94 -36.55
CA ASP A 126 -28.38 15.35 -36.73
C ASP A 126 -28.02 15.67 -38.20
N GLU A 127 -27.30 14.78 -38.88
CA GLU A 127 -26.99 14.94 -40.31
C GLU A 127 -28.23 14.90 -41.19
N MET A 128 -29.15 13.97 -40.92
CA MET A 128 -30.40 13.85 -41.67
C MET A 128 -31.29 15.08 -41.46
N GLU A 129 -31.37 15.59 -40.24
CA GLU A 129 -32.15 16.78 -39.91
C GLU A 129 -31.59 18.03 -40.58
N LYS A 130 -30.26 18.22 -40.57
CA LYS A 130 -29.61 19.32 -41.31
C LYS A 130 -29.89 19.26 -42.81
N LYS A 131 -29.77 18.07 -43.42
CA LYS A 131 -30.09 17.87 -44.85
C LYS A 131 -31.57 18.13 -45.15
N LYS A 132 -32.47 17.70 -44.26
CA LYS A 132 -33.92 17.92 -44.41
C LYS A 132 -34.26 19.41 -44.30
N ALA A 133 -33.68 20.11 -43.32
CA ALA A 133 -33.86 21.55 -43.15
C ALA A 133 -33.34 22.34 -44.36
N GLN A 134 -32.18 21.95 -44.92
CA GLN A 134 -31.64 22.57 -46.13
C GLN A 134 -32.58 22.33 -47.34
N LYS A 135 -33.02 21.09 -47.57
CA LYS A 135 -33.94 20.78 -48.67
C LYS A 135 -35.28 21.49 -48.52
N GLU A 136 -35.82 21.59 -47.30
CA GLU A 136 -37.05 22.33 -47.03
C GLU A 136 -36.87 23.83 -47.28
N PHE A 137 -35.74 24.40 -46.87
CA PHE A 137 -35.38 25.79 -47.17
C PHE A 137 -35.27 26.04 -48.69
N GLU A 138 -34.55 25.19 -49.42
CA GLU A 138 -34.42 25.25 -50.88
C GLU A 138 -35.77 25.13 -51.59
N TRP A 139 -36.63 24.19 -51.15
CA TRP A 139 -37.98 24.03 -51.68
C TRP A 139 -38.86 25.25 -51.42
N ARG A 140 -38.86 25.77 -50.18
CA ARG A 140 -39.64 26.97 -49.81
C ARG A 140 -39.16 28.20 -50.57
N PHE A 141 -37.85 28.36 -50.74
CA PHE A 141 -37.25 29.45 -51.50
C PHE A 141 -37.63 29.36 -52.98
N SER A 142 -37.46 28.19 -53.61
CA SER A 142 -37.78 27.99 -55.03
C SER A 142 -39.27 28.15 -55.34
N ASN A 143 -40.15 27.66 -54.46
CA ASN A 143 -41.60 27.83 -54.60
C ASN A 143 -42.09 29.24 -54.23
N GLY A 144 -41.36 29.97 -53.40
CA GLY A 144 -41.58 31.40 -53.16
C GLY A 144 -41.24 32.24 -54.39
N VAL A 145 -40.09 31.98 -55.02
CA VAL A 145 -39.63 32.65 -56.24
C VAL A 145 -40.56 32.36 -57.44
N ASN A 146 -41.02 31.10 -57.60
CA ASN A 146 -41.97 30.75 -58.66
C ASN A 146 -43.34 31.43 -58.50
N ARG A 147 -43.80 31.69 -57.27
CA ARG A 147 -45.04 32.44 -57.04
C ARG A 147 -44.92 33.93 -57.35
N LEU A 148 -43.74 34.52 -57.20
CA LEU A 148 -43.48 35.93 -57.51
C LEU A 148 -43.34 36.15 -59.03
N ASN A 149 -42.86 35.16 -59.81
CA ASN A 149 -42.69 35.30 -61.26
C ASN A 149 -44.02 35.23 -62.05
N TRP A 150 -45.07 34.63 -61.47
CA TRP A 150 -46.31 34.34 -62.20
C TRP A 150 -47.29 35.52 -62.21
N LYS A 151 -47.11 36.51 -61.33
CA LYS A 151 -47.90 37.75 -61.34
C LYS A 151 -47.49 38.75 -62.45
N GLY A 152 -46.47 38.43 -63.26
CA GLY A 152 -45.89 39.36 -64.24
C GLY A 152 -46.03 39.00 -65.72
N ARG A 153 -46.80 37.97 -66.11
CA ARG A 153 -47.02 37.63 -67.53
C ARG A 153 -48.47 37.79 -67.96
N LYS A 154 -48.86 39.02 -68.30
CA LYS A 154 -49.81 39.33 -69.40
C LYS A 154 -48.96 40.10 -70.43
N MET A 155 -48.71 39.51 -71.60
CA MET A 155 -49.51 39.68 -72.84
C MET A 155 -49.64 41.16 -73.19
#